data_AF-A0A6G2XKC4-F1
#
_entry.id   AF-A0A6G2XKC4-F1
#
_cell.length_a   1.000
_cell.length_b   1.000
_cell.length_c   1.000
_cell.angle_alpha   90.00
_cell.angle_beta   90.00
_cell.angle_gamma   90.00
#
_symmetry.space_group_name_H-M   'P 1'
#
loop_
_entity.id
_entity.type
_entity.pdbx_description
1 polymer ?
#
loop_
_entity_poly.entity_id
_entity_poly.type
_entity_poly.pdbx_seq_one_letter_code
_entity_poly.pdbx_strand_id
1 'polypeptide(L)'
;MGDWADFFVAPDDLSAAEVKGFSPRRVFPTVPVGDYDPADAAAEWEGLLTGDDPRELIRRGEPRVLTEITNDGHYVFVVSERLRTLLATTEPRRLAETAAEWSRLRRAHGEAIAEADAVAHLADLAALARTAVDQNAGLYCSVR
;
A
#
# COMPACT_ATOMS: atom_id res chain seq x y z
N MET A 1 -16.00 8.09 -3.25
CA MET A 1 -14.88 9.01 -3.05
C MET A 1 -13.64 8.13 -3.03
N GLY A 2 -12.93 8.01 -4.16
CA GLY A 2 -11.92 6.94 -4.32
C GLY A 2 -11.01 7.17 -5.52
N ASP A 3 -10.58 8.42 -5.72
CA ASP A 3 -9.70 8.80 -6.83
C ASP A 3 -8.55 9.70 -6.38
N TRP A 4 -8.19 9.64 -5.10
CA TRP A 4 -7.08 10.41 -4.54
C TRP A 4 -5.80 9.57 -4.47
N ALA A 5 -5.89 8.26 -4.23
CA ALA A 5 -4.74 7.38 -4.34
C ALA A 5 -5.08 5.97 -4.85
N ASP A 6 -4.11 5.34 -5.50
CA ASP A 6 -4.22 3.99 -6.04
C ASP A 6 -2.91 3.23 -5.82
N PHE A 7 -3.02 2.00 -5.28
CA PHE A 7 -1.95 1.02 -5.37
C PHE A 7 -1.93 0.42 -6.77
N PHE A 8 -0.75 0.19 -7.34
CA PHE A 8 -0.61 -0.31 -8.71
C PHE A 8 0.69 -1.10 -8.92
N VAL A 9 0.72 -1.92 -9.97
CA VAL A 9 1.90 -2.69 -10.39
C VAL A 9 2.56 -1.99 -11.58
N ALA A 10 3.88 -1.81 -11.52
CA ALA A 10 4.66 -1.26 -12.64
C ALA A 10 5.98 -2.04 -12.79
N PRO A 11 6.55 -2.11 -14.01
CA PRO A 11 7.74 -2.91 -14.27
C PRO A 11 9.00 -2.39 -13.54
N ASP A 12 9.08 -1.07 -13.32
CA ASP A 12 10.21 -0.42 -12.67
C ASP A 12 9.84 0.95 -12.07
N ASP A 13 10.74 1.49 -11.25
CA ASP A 13 10.58 2.77 -10.55
C ASP A 13 10.41 3.95 -11.51
N LEU A 14 11.02 3.90 -12.70
CA LEU A 14 10.89 4.96 -13.70
C LEU A 14 9.46 5.00 -14.24
N SER A 15 8.93 3.85 -14.64
CA SER A 15 7.56 3.70 -15.11
C SER A 15 6.53 4.08 -14.05
N ALA A 16 6.82 3.79 -12.78
CA ALA A 16 5.98 4.20 -11.66
C ALA A 16 6.03 5.72 -11.41
N ALA A 17 7.20 6.34 -11.51
CA ALA A 17 7.34 7.79 -11.30
C ALA A 17 6.55 8.61 -12.34
N GLU A 18 6.44 8.12 -13.59
CA GLU A 18 5.70 8.78 -14.67
C GLU A 18 4.19 8.91 -14.40
N VAL A 19 3.61 8.10 -13.51
CA VAL A 19 2.18 8.22 -13.18
C VAL A 19 1.88 9.33 -12.17
N LYS A 20 2.90 10.06 -11.67
CA LYS A 20 2.70 11.15 -10.72
C LYS A 20 1.69 12.18 -11.23
N GLY A 21 0.65 12.45 -10.44
CA GLY A 21 -0.42 13.39 -10.80
C GLY A 21 -1.44 12.87 -11.82
N PHE A 22 -1.31 11.61 -12.25
CA PHE A 22 -2.26 10.93 -13.13
C PHE A 22 -2.76 9.63 -12.49
N SER A 23 -3.95 9.16 -12.88
CA SER A 23 -4.45 7.88 -12.39
C SER A 23 -3.77 6.71 -13.16
N PRO A 24 -3.17 5.73 -12.46
CA PRO A 24 -2.54 4.57 -13.11
C PRO A 24 -3.55 3.59 -13.74
N ARG A 25 -4.84 3.74 -13.45
CA ARG A 25 -5.93 2.79 -13.80
C ARG A 25 -6.07 2.46 -15.29
N ARG A 26 -5.61 3.35 -16.18
CA ARG A 26 -5.68 3.11 -17.63
C ARG A 26 -4.54 2.25 -18.17
N VAL A 27 -3.46 2.11 -17.39
CA VAL A 27 -2.19 1.53 -17.83
C VAL A 27 -1.85 0.29 -17.01
N PHE A 28 -2.20 0.28 -15.72
CA PHE A 28 -1.80 -0.76 -14.78
C PHE A 28 -3.00 -1.35 -14.03
N PRO A 29 -2.90 -2.61 -13.55
CA PRO A 29 -3.80 -3.13 -12.53
C PRO A 29 -3.69 -2.28 -11.26
N THR A 30 -4.82 -1.97 -10.64
CA THR A 30 -4.88 -1.07 -9.47
C THR A 30 -5.82 -1.55 -8.38
N VAL A 31 -5.53 -1.16 -7.15
CA VAL A 31 -6.46 -1.23 -6.01
C VAL A 31 -6.64 0.19 -5.45
N PRO A 32 -7.87 0.72 -5.36
CA PRO A 32 -8.12 2.06 -4.84
C PRO A 32 -7.80 2.15 -3.35
N VAL A 33 -7.23 3.29 -2.94
CA VAL A 33 -6.99 3.59 -1.51
C VAL A 33 -8.29 4.06 -0.85
N GLY A 34 -8.48 3.64 0.41
CA GLY A 34 -9.60 4.06 1.25
C GLY A 34 -9.37 5.45 1.86
N ASP A 35 -10.04 5.72 2.98
CA ASP A 35 -9.90 6.97 3.73
C ASP A 35 -8.83 6.83 4.83
N TYR A 36 -7.57 6.70 4.41
CA TYR A 36 -6.42 6.50 5.29
C TYR A 36 -5.13 6.87 4.55
N ASP A 37 -4.07 7.30 5.25
CA ASP A 37 -2.78 7.57 4.58
C ASP A 37 -2.11 6.26 4.11
N PRO A 38 -1.86 6.07 2.80
CA PRO A 38 -1.34 4.82 2.26
C PRO A 38 0.13 4.56 2.59
N ALA A 39 0.94 5.60 2.83
CA ALA A 39 2.34 5.43 3.22
C ALA A 39 2.43 4.93 4.66
N ASP A 40 1.67 5.54 5.58
CA ASP A 40 1.56 5.06 6.96
C ASP A 40 0.97 3.66 7.02
N ALA A 41 -0.09 3.38 6.25
CA ALA A 41 -0.72 2.08 6.22
C ALA A 41 0.24 0.98 5.73
N ALA A 42 1.07 1.26 4.73
CA ALA A 42 2.08 0.31 4.27
C ALA A 42 3.06 -0.06 5.39
N ALA A 43 3.58 0.93 6.12
CA ALA A 43 4.46 0.69 7.27
C ALA A 43 3.74 -0.08 8.40
N GLU A 44 2.47 0.24 8.67
CA GLU A 44 1.66 -0.45 9.67
C GLU A 44 1.40 -1.92 9.30
N TRP A 45 1.05 -2.22 8.05
CA TRP A 45 0.85 -3.59 7.59
C TRP A 45 2.13 -4.41 7.67
N GLU A 46 3.27 -3.83 7.27
CA GLU A 46 4.56 -4.51 7.41
C GLU A 46 4.85 -4.82 8.88
N GLY A 47 4.72 -3.82 9.76
CA GLY A 47 4.93 -3.99 11.19
C GLY A 47 4.02 -5.05 11.81
N LEU A 48 2.74 -5.10 11.43
CA LEU A 48 1.80 -6.13 11.91
C LEU A 48 2.15 -7.55 11.40
N LEU A 49 2.66 -7.67 10.17
CA LEU A 49 3.05 -8.96 9.60
C LEU A 49 4.37 -9.49 10.17
N THR A 50 5.29 -8.58 10.53
CA THR A 50 6.66 -8.93 10.94
C THR A 50 6.90 -8.82 12.45
N GLY A 51 6.09 -8.06 13.17
CA GLY A 51 6.30 -7.66 14.56
C GLY A 51 7.20 -6.44 14.74
N ASP A 52 7.62 -5.78 13.66
CA ASP A 52 8.43 -4.57 13.72
C ASP A 52 7.58 -3.33 14.08
N ASP A 53 8.18 -2.30 14.71
CA ASP A 53 7.49 -1.04 14.98
C ASP A 53 7.31 -0.24 13.67
N PRO A 54 6.07 0.05 13.22
CA PRO A 54 5.81 0.87 12.03
C PRO A 54 6.53 2.22 12.07
N ARG A 55 6.68 2.82 13.27
CA ARG A 55 7.34 4.11 13.41
C ARG A 55 8.84 4.03 13.16
N GLU A 56 9.47 2.89 13.45
CA GLU A 56 10.87 2.65 13.11
C GLU A 56 11.05 2.45 11.61
N LEU A 57 10.10 1.79 10.93
CA LEU A 57 10.10 1.66 9.46
C LEU A 57 10.04 3.04 8.79
N ILE A 58 9.10 3.89 9.22
CA ILE A 58 8.97 5.26 8.73
C ILE A 58 10.23 6.09 9.01
N ARG A 59 10.82 5.98 10.22
CA ARG A 59 12.09 6.67 10.55
C ARG A 59 13.25 6.27 9.64
N ARG A 60 13.23 5.04 9.11
CA ARG A 60 14.25 4.53 8.18
C ARG A 60 13.96 4.90 6.72
N GLY A 61 12.84 5.57 6.46
CA GLY A 61 12.43 6.01 5.13
C GLY A 61 11.58 4.99 4.36
N GLU A 62 10.89 4.08 5.06
CA GLU A 62 9.93 3.16 4.45
C GLU A 62 8.48 3.66 4.65
N PRO A 63 7.62 3.60 3.61
CA PRO A 63 7.97 3.26 2.23
C PRO A 63 8.81 4.34 1.54
N ARG A 64 9.69 3.92 0.63
CA ARG A 64 10.57 4.85 -0.11
C ARG A 64 9.77 5.67 -1.14
N VAL A 65 9.75 6.99 -0.96
CA VAL A 65 9.17 7.93 -1.94
C VAL A 65 10.10 8.08 -3.15
N LEU A 66 9.55 7.92 -4.36
CA LEU A 66 10.29 7.95 -5.63
C LEU A 66 10.35 9.33 -6.27
N THR A 67 9.32 10.14 -6.04
CA THR A 67 9.15 11.45 -6.69
C THR A 67 9.26 12.56 -5.67
N GLU A 68 9.86 13.69 -6.03
CA GLU A 68 9.80 14.88 -5.19
C GLU A 68 8.34 15.25 -4.88
N ILE A 69 8.02 15.54 -3.62
CA ILE A 69 6.67 15.97 -3.23
C ILE A 69 6.50 17.40 -3.74
N THR A 70 5.61 17.59 -4.72
CA THR A 70 5.29 18.93 -5.24
C THR A 70 4.36 19.67 -4.29
N ASN A 71 4.21 20.98 -4.46
CA ASN A 71 3.31 21.80 -3.64
C ASN A 71 1.85 21.29 -3.65
N ASP A 72 1.47 20.57 -4.70
CA ASP A 72 0.14 19.96 -4.86
C ASP A 72 -0.02 18.65 -4.06
N GLY A 73 1.01 18.22 -3.31
CA GLY A 73 0.95 17.03 -2.47
C GLY A 73 1.00 15.70 -3.23
N HIS A 74 1.16 15.71 -4.55
CA HIS A 74 1.25 14.50 -5.36
C HIS A 74 2.61 13.82 -5.21
N TYR A 75 2.60 12.52 -4.97
CA TYR A 75 3.82 11.71 -4.94
C TYR A 75 3.56 10.25 -5.28
N VAL A 76 4.63 9.53 -5.63
CA VAL A 76 4.63 8.08 -5.81
C VAL A 76 5.65 7.48 -4.86
N PHE A 77 5.27 6.40 -4.19
CA PHE A 77 6.18 5.60 -3.37
C PHE A 77 6.19 4.14 -3.81
N VAL A 78 7.28 3.45 -3.52
CA VAL A 78 7.41 2.01 -3.70
C VAL A 78 7.11 1.31 -2.37
N VAL A 79 6.27 0.27 -2.44
CA VAL A 79 6.07 -0.64 -1.31
C VAL A 79 7.32 -1.48 -1.16
N SER A 80 7.81 -1.64 0.07
CA SER A 80 9.03 -2.40 0.35
C SER A 80 8.94 -3.81 -0.27
N GLU A 81 10.07 -4.34 -0.72
CA GLU A 81 10.12 -5.70 -1.29
C GLU A 81 9.61 -6.74 -0.28
N ARG A 82 9.91 -6.50 1.00
CA ARG A 82 9.49 -7.35 2.12
C ARG A 82 7.97 -7.35 2.26
N LEU A 83 7.33 -6.18 2.32
CA LEU A 83 5.87 -6.10 2.43
C LEU A 83 5.19 -6.68 1.19
N ARG A 84 5.68 -6.36 -0.02
CA ARG A 84 5.16 -6.95 -1.27
C ARG A 84 5.19 -8.49 -1.21
N THR A 85 6.30 -9.06 -0.77
CA THR A 85 6.46 -10.52 -0.64
C THR A 85 5.52 -11.09 0.41
N LEU A 86 5.41 -10.45 1.57
CA LEU A 86 4.49 -10.87 2.63
C LEU A 86 3.03 -10.83 2.17
N LEU A 87 2.59 -9.76 1.51
CA LEU A 87 1.23 -9.66 0.95
C LEU A 87 0.97 -10.77 -0.07
N ALA A 88 1.95 -11.09 -0.92
CA ALA A 88 1.80 -12.11 -1.95
C ALA A 88 1.72 -13.54 -1.38
N THR A 89 2.42 -13.82 -0.28
CA THR A 89 2.67 -15.18 0.22
C THR A 89 1.98 -15.52 1.53
N THR A 90 1.52 -14.54 2.30
CA THR A 90 0.83 -14.76 3.57
C THR A 90 -0.49 -15.49 3.34
N GLU A 91 -0.77 -16.49 4.17
CA GLU A 91 -2.03 -17.24 4.10
C GLU A 91 -3.25 -16.30 4.30
N PRO A 92 -4.35 -16.51 3.56
CA PRO A 92 -5.52 -15.64 3.63
C PRO A 92 -6.07 -15.43 5.05
N ARG A 93 -6.02 -16.47 5.89
CA ARG A 93 -6.47 -16.40 7.30
C ARG A 93 -5.64 -15.42 8.11
N ARG A 94 -4.31 -15.49 8.00
CA ARG A 94 -3.40 -14.59 8.71
C ARG A 94 -3.51 -13.15 8.18
N LEU A 95 -3.69 -13.00 6.87
CA LEU A 95 -3.91 -11.68 6.28
C LEU A 95 -5.21 -11.03 6.76
N ALA A 96 -6.29 -11.81 6.92
CA ALA A 96 -7.54 -11.33 7.49
C ALA A 96 -7.39 -10.94 8.98
N GLU A 97 -6.63 -11.72 9.77
CA GLU A 97 -6.30 -11.37 11.15
C GLU A 97 -5.52 -10.05 11.25
N THR A 98 -4.51 -9.87 10.39
CA THR A 98 -3.76 -8.61 10.25
C THR A 98 -4.67 -7.44 9.89
N ALA A 99 -5.57 -7.62 8.93
CA ALA A 99 -6.51 -6.57 8.53
C ALA A 99 -7.46 -6.16 9.66
N ALA A 100 -7.94 -7.14 10.43
CA ALA A 100 -8.78 -6.89 11.59
C ALA A 100 -8.04 -6.15 12.70
N GLU A 101 -6.77 -6.49 12.94
CA GLU A 101 -5.91 -5.76 13.87
C GLU A 101 -5.65 -4.33 13.42
N TRP A 102 -5.34 -4.15 12.14
CA TRP A 102 -5.14 -2.84 11.54
C TRP A 102 -6.40 -1.95 11.63
N SER A 103 -7.58 -2.49 11.37
CA SER A 103 -8.86 -1.77 11.57
C SER A 103 -9.03 -1.27 13.01
N ARG A 104 -8.65 -2.07 14.01
CA ARG A 104 -8.69 -1.66 15.43
C ARG A 104 -7.65 -0.57 15.72
N LEU A 105 -6.45 -0.69 15.18
CA LEU A 105 -5.39 0.32 15.29
C LEU A 105 -5.89 1.67 14.74
N ARG A 106 -6.39 1.69 13.51
CA ARG A 106 -6.90 2.91 12.86
C ARG A 106 -8.06 3.54 13.63
N ARG A 107 -8.98 2.73 14.18
CA ARG A 107 -10.06 3.23 15.03
C ARG A 107 -9.54 3.95 16.27
N ALA A 108 -8.45 3.47 16.89
CA ALA A 108 -7.82 4.14 18.02
C ALA A 108 -7.18 5.49 17.63
N HIS A 109 -6.83 5.67 16.35
CA HIS A 109 -6.32 6.90 15.78
C HIS A 109 -7.40 7.84 15.22
N GLY A 110 -8.69 7.48 15.34
CA GLY A 110 -9.82 8.29 14.88
C GLY A 110 -10.27 7.99 13.44
N GLU A 111 -9.62 7.05 12.75
CA GLU A 111 -9.99 6.59 11.41
C GLU A 111 -10.86 5.34 11.50
N ALA A 112 -12.15 5.49 11.22
CA ALA A 112 -13.11 4.40 11.37
C ALA A 112 -13.19 3.53 10.10
N ILE A 113 -12.20 2.69 9.87
CA ILE A 113 -12.24 1.64 8.84
C ILE A 113 -12.99 0.44 9.39
N ALA A 114 -14.05 -0.02 8.73
CA ALA A 114 -14.75 -1.23 9.15
C ALA A 114 -13.84 -2.46 8.93
N GLU A 115 -13.92 -3.44 9.83
CA GLU A 115 -13.08 -4.64 9.76
C GLU A 115 -13.27 -5.40 8.45
N ALA A 116 -14.52 -5.54 7.99
CA ALA A 116 -14.83 -6.20 6.71
C ALA A 116 -14.20 -5.47 5.51
N ASP A 117 -14.20 -4.14 5.53
CA ASP A 117 -13.60 -3.33 4.45
C ASP A 117 -12.07 -3.46 4.47
N ALA A 118 -11.45 -3.45 5.65
CA ALA A 118 -10.01 -3.69 5.80
C ALA A 118 -9.60 -5.08 5.28
N VAL A 119 -10.38 -6.12 5.61
CA VAL A 119 -10.13 -7.50 5.17
C VAL A 119 -10.24 -7.61 3.65
N ALA A 120 -11.30 -7.06 3.06
CA ALA A 120 -11.48 -7.05 1.61
C ALA A 120 -10.33 -6.31 0.93
N HIS A 121 -9.96 -5.14 1.46
CA HIS A 121 -8.90 -4.31 0.90
C HIS A 121 -7.52 -5.00 0.94
N LEU A 122 -7.14 -5.63 2.06
CA LEU A 122 -5.88 -6.38 2.14
C LEU A 122 -5.90 -7.62 1.22
N ALA A 123 -7.05 -8.27 1.04
CA ALA A 123 -7.17 -9.39 0.10
C ALA A 123 -6.96 -8.95 -1.37
N ASP A 124 -7.50 -7.79 -1.75
CA ASP A 124 -7.28 -7.19 -3.07
C ASP A 124 -5.80 -6.80 -3.26
N LEU A 125 -5.18 -6.19 -2.25
CA LEU A 125 -3.75 -5.88 -2.25
C LEU A 125 -2.88 -7.13 -2.35
N ALA A 126 -3.25 -8.22 -1.69
CA ALA A 126 -2.54 -9.48 -1.83
C ALA A 126 -2.65 -10.06 -3.25
N ALA A 127 -3.79 -9.91 -3.91
CA ALA A 127 -3.95 -10.28 -5.32
C ALA A 127 -3.09 -9.42 -6.25
N LEU A 128 -3.04 -8.11 -5.97
CA LEU A 128 -2.19 -7.17 -6.70
C LEU A 128 -0.69 -7.48 -6.47
N ALA A 129 -0.29 -7.79 -5.24
CA ALA A 129 1.08 -8.18 -4.89
C ALA A 129 1.51 -9.49 -5.56
N ARG A 130 0.62 -10.49 -5.64
CA ARG A 130 0.88 -11.72 -6.41
C ARG A 130 1.12 -11.42 -7.89
N THR A 131 0.31 -10.53 -8.48
CA THR A 131 0.51 -10.08 -9.86
C THR A 131 1.88 -9.43 -10.04
N ALA A 132 2.31 -8.59 -9.10
CA ALA A 132 3.64 -7.97 -9.12
C ALA A 132 4.77 -9.02 -9.05
N VAL A 133 4.64 -10.03 -8.18
CA VAL A 133 5.62 -11.12 -8.06
C VAL A 133 5.68 -11.96 -9.33
N ASP A 134 4.53 -12.36 -9.88
CA ASP A 134 4.45 -13.19 -11.10
C ASP A 134 5.03 -12.49 -12.33
N GLN A 135 4.94 -11.15 -12.38
CA GLN A 135 5.47 -10.33 -13.47
C GLN A 135 6.90 -9.83 -13.23
N ASN A 136 7.53 -10.19 -12.11
CA ASN A 136 8.80 -9.63 -11.67
C ASN A 136 8.81 -8.09 -11.68
N ALA A 137 7.70 -7.50 -11.21
CA ALA A 137 7.38 -6.07 -11.22
C ALA A 137 7.27 -5.52 -9.79
N GLY A 138 7.38 -4.20 -9.62
CA GLY A 138 7.20 -3.55 -8.32
C GLY A 138 5.73 -3.32 -7.94
N LEU A 139 5.48 -3.11 -6.64
CA LEU A 139 4.20 -2.63 -6.12
C LEU A 139 4.39 -1.19 -5.63
N TYR A 140 3.54 -0.29 -6.10
CA TYR A 140 3.66 1.15 -5.89
C TYR A 140 2.33 1.74 -5.44
N CYS A 141 2.35 2.96 -4.94
CA CYS A 141 1.15 3.76 -4.71
C CYS A 141 1.35 5.17 -5.24
N SER A 142 0.35 5.68 -5.97
CA SER A 142 0.29 7.06 -6.44
C SER A 142 -0.70 7.83 -5.59
N VAL A 143 -0.28 8.95 -5.02
CA VAL A 143 -1.08 9.88 -4.20
C VAL A 143 -1.29 11.18 -4.96
N ARG A 144 -2.53 11.68 -4.95
CA ARG A 144 -3.06 12.80 -5.72
C ARG A 144 -3.99 13.65 -4.85
#